data_AF-A0ABD6S9L7-F1
#
_entry.id   AF-A0ABD6S9L7-F1
#
_cell.length_a   1.000
_cell.length_b   1.000
_cell.length_c   1.000
_cell.angle_alpha   90.00
_cell.angle_beta   90.00
_cell.angle_gamma   90.00
#
_symmetry.space_group_name_H-M   'P 1'
#
loop_
_entity.id
_entity.type
_entity.pdbx_description
1 polymer ?
#
loop_
_entity_poly.entity_id
_entity_poly.type
_entity_poly.pdbx_seq_one_letter_code
_entity_poly.pdbx_strand_id
1 'polypeptide(L)' 'MAKPVILEKFDAGIHCVKCNVVTVHKMQKTDENGDGEFIGYYGECDVCGNVSDFNEEDFLDN' A
#
# COMPACT_ATOMS: atom_id res chain seq x y z
N MET A 1 2.46 -21.93 1.85
CA MET A 1 1.67 -20.69 1.63
C MET A 1 2.63 -19.54 1.83
N ALA A 2 3.11 -18.93 0.74
CA ALA A 2 3.99 -17.77 0.81
C ALA A 2 3.21 -16.60 1.39
N LYS A 3 3.78 -15.91 2.37
CA LYS A 3 3.19 -14.66 2.89
C LYS A 3 3.54 -13.55 1.90
N PRO A 4 2.60 -12.66 1.54
CA PRO A 4 2.92 -11.52 0.70
C PRO A 4 3.99 -10.66 1.38
N VAL A 5 5.02 -10.29 0.62
CA VAL A 5 6.11 -9.44 1.12
C VAL A 5 5.93 -8.02 0.61
N ILE A 6 6.13 -7.09 1.53
CA ILE A 6 6.10 -5.65 1.27
C ILE A 6 7.51 -5.26 0.85
N LEU A 7 7.68 -4.82 -0.39
CA LEU A 7 9.01 -4.51 -0.92
C LEU A 7 9.28 -3.02 -0.93
N GLU A 8 8.26 -2.25 -1.26
CA GLU A 8 8.38 -0.82 -1.39
C GLU A 8 7.28 -0.12 -0.60
N LYS A 9 7.70 0.89 0.16
CA LYS A 9 6.80 1.82 0.84
C LYS A 9 6.97 3.17 0.17
N PHE A 10 5.87 3.80 -0.19
CA PHE A 10 5.86 5.11 -0.80
C PHE A 10 4.73 5.95 -0.24
N ASP A 11 4.89 7.26 -0.39
CA ASP A 11 3.89 8.25 0.02
C ASP A 11 3.25 8.81 -1.25
N ALA A 12 1.98 8.49 -1.45
CA ALA A 12 1.19 8.97 -2.59
C ALA A 12 0.43 10.27 -2.29
N GLY A 13 0.63 10.89 -1.13
CA GLY A 13 -0.14 12.06 -0.71
C GLY A 13 -1.61 11.76 -0.35
N ILE A 14 -2.01 10.48 -0.36
CA ILE A 14 -3.37 10.07 -0.03
C ILE A 14 -3.55 10.04 1.50
N HIS A 15 -4.47 10.88 1.97
CA HIS A 15 -4.81 10.95 3.38
C HIS A 15 -5.80 9.85 3.77
N CYS A 16 -5.61 9.27 4.95
CA CYS A 16 -6.52 8.27 5.45
C CYS A 16 -7.85 8.92 5.82
N VAL A 17 -8.94 8.32 5.31
CA VAL A 17 -10.32 8.79 5.48
C VAL A 17 -10.78 8.97 6.93
N LYS A 18 -10.12 8.32 7.90
CA LYS A 18 -10.46 8.42 9.33
C LYS A 18 -9.67 9.48 10.07
N CYS A 19 -8.35 9.47 9.87
CA CYS A 19 -7.39 10.24 10.65
C CYS A 19 -7.01 11.56 9.92
N ASN A 20 -7.29 11.67 8.62
CA ASN A 20 -6.83 12.70 7.69
C ASN A 20 -5.30 12.93 7.73
N VAL A 21 -4.57 11.88 8.10
CA VAL A 21 -3.10 11.85 8.13
C VAL A 21 -2.64 11.10 6.89
N VAL A 22 -1.44 11.45 6.42
CA VAL A 22 -0.83 10.81 5.27
C VAL A 22 -0.72 9.31 5.52
N THR A 23 -1.22 8.52 4.57
CA THR A 23 -1.20 7.06 4.63
C THR A 23 0.09 6.56 3.98
N VAL A 24 0.78 5.61 4.60
CA VAL A 24 1.94 4.99 3.97
C VAL A 24 1.45 3.88 3.05
N HIS A 25 1.72 4.03 1.75
CA HIS A 25 1.33 3.07 0.71
C HIS A 25 2.44 2.04 0.54
N LYS A 26 2.04 0.82 0.23
CA LYS A 26 2.90 -0.35 0.23
C LYS A 26 2.57 -1.19 -1.00
N MET A 27 3.59 -1.53 -1.78
CA MET A 27 3.48 -2.46 -2.90
C MET A 27 3.61 -3.90 -2.41
N GLN A 28 2.67 -4.76 -2.79
CA GLN A 28 2.71 -6.19 -2.50
C GLN A 28 3.10 -7.00 -3.73
N LYS A 29 3.97 -8.00 -3.54
CA LYS A 29 4.29 -9.02 -4.55
C LYS A 29 4.17 -10.43 -3.97
N THR A 30 4.03 -11.43 -4.84
CA THR A 30 3.87 -12.85 -4.46
C THR A 30 5.15 -13.51 -3.93
N ASP A 31 6.32 -12.94 -4.19
CA ASP A 31 7.62 -13.52 -3.82
C ASP A 31 8.33 -12.72 -2.72
N GLU A 32 9.05 -13.44 -1.86
CA GLU A 32 9.75 -12.87 -0.70
C GLU A 32 11.02 -12.07 -1.07
N ASN A 33 11.59 -12.31 -2.25
CA ASN A 33 12.76 -11.59 -2.77
C ASN A 33 12.38 -10.33 -3.55
N GLY A 34 11.11 -10.22 -3.92
CA GLY A 34 10.58 -9.11 -4.68
C GLY A 34 10.68 -9.19 -6.20
N ASP A 35 11.07 -10.34 -6.69
CA ASP A 35 11.02 -10.74 -8.11
C ASP A 35 9.65 -11.33 -8.51
N GLY A 36 8.74 -11.48 -7.55
CA GLY A 36 7.42 -12.08 -7.76
C GLY A 36 6.45 -11.20 -8.53
N GLU A 37 5.31 -11.78 -8.89
CA GLU A 37 4.23 -11.06 -9.54
C GLU A 37 3.66 -10.00 -8.60
N PHE A 38 3.45 -8.80 -9.16
CA PHE A 38 2.74 -7.74 -8.47
C PHE A 38 1.28 -8.15 -8.24
N ILE A 39 0.81 -7.97 -7.00
CA ILE A 39 -0.54 -8.37 -6.58
C ILE A 39 -1.42 -7.22 -6.13
N GLY A 40 -0.86 -6.05 -5.85
CA GLY A 40 -1.66 -4.89 -5.47
C GLY A 40 -0.91 -3.87 -4.62
N TYR A 41 -1.59 -2.74 -4.39
CA TYR A 41 -1.17 -1.73 -3.45
C TYR A 41 -2.13 -1.72 -2.26
N TYR A 42 -1.60 -1.42 -1.09
CA TYR A 42 -2.42 -1.11 0.08
C TYR A 42 -1.76 0.00 0.88
N GLY A 43 -2.56 0.79 1.59
CA GLY A 43 -2.07 1.84 2.47
C GLY A 43 -2.51 1.58 3.89
N GLU A 44 -1.65 1.90 4.84
CA GLU A 44 -1.90 1.77 6.26
C GLU A 44 -1.67 3.14 6.95
N CYS A 45 -2.68 3.66 7.68
CA CYS A 45 -2.50 4.88 8.49
C CYS A 45 -1.70 4.49 9.73
N ASP A 46 -0.45 4.95 9.86
CA ASP A 46 0.38 4.73 11.06
C ASP A 46 -0.26 5.27 12.36
N VAL A 47 -1.22 6.19 12.25
CA VAL A 47 -1.90 6.79 13.42
C VAL A 47 -3.06 5.94 13.93
N CYS A 48 -3.90 5.40 13.03
CA CYS A 48 -5.12 4.68 13.44
C CYS A 48 -5.16 3.21 13.00
N GLY A 49 -4.11 2.73 12.31
CA GLY A 49 -4.03 1.38 11.78
C GLY A 49 -5.05 1.06 10.69
N ASN A 50 -5.69 2.09 10.09
CA ASN A 50 -6.66 1.86 9.04
C ASN A 50 -5.95 1.40 7.77
N VAL A 51 -6.27 0.19 7.34
CA VAL A 51 -5.82 -0.37 6.07
C VAL A 51 -6.85 -0.06 4.99
N SER A 52 -6.40 0.46 3.87
CA SER A 52 -7.18 0.65 2.66
C SER A 52 -6.47 -0.05 1.51
N ASP A 53 -7.21 -0.85 0.75
CA ASP A 53 -6.71 -1.42 -0.51
C ASP A 53 -6.78 -0.34 -1.60
N PHE A 54 -5.73 -0.24 -2.41
CA PHE A 54 -5.62 0.75 -3.49
C PHE A 54 -5.32 0.04 -4.81
N ASN A 55 -5.96 0.51 -5.87
CA ASN A 55 -5.65 0.08 -7.23
C ASN A 55 -4.70 1.08 -7.88
N GLU A 56 -4.12 0.69 -9.02
CA GLU A 56 -3.21 1.55 -9.78
C GLU A 56 -3.89 2.88 -10.21
N GLU A 57 -5.21 2.83 -10.48
CA GLU A 57 -6.01 4.01 -10.83
C GLU A 57 -6.10 5.04 -9.69
N ASP A 58 -6.08 4.61 -8.42
CA ASP A 58 -6.11 5.52 -7.27
C ASP A 58 -4.85 6.41 -7.19
N PHE A 59 -3.77 6.01 -7.87
CA PHE A 59 -2.51 6.76 -7.92
C PHE A 59 -2.37 7.63 -9.18
N LEU A 60 -3.20 7.42 -10.21
CA LEU A 60 -3.14 8.17 -11.47
C LEU A 60 -3.91 9.50 -11.43
N ASP A 61 -4.81 9.67 -10.46
CA ASP A 61 -5.74 10.81 -10.36
C ASP A 61 -5.31 11.90 -9.35
N ASN A 62 -4.06 11.87 -8.84
CA ASN A 62 -3.54 12.88 -7.89
C ASN A 62 -2.61 13.92 -8.54
#